data_AF-A0A087M5Y8-F1
#
_entry.id   AF-A0A087M5Y8-F1
#
_cell.length_a   1.000
_cell.length_b   1.000
_cell.length_c   1.000
_cell.angle_alpha   90.00
_cell.angle_beta   90.00
_cell.angle_gamma   90.00
#
_symmetry.space_group_name_H-M   'P 1'
#
loop_
_entity.id
_entity.type
_entity.pdbx_description
1 polymer ?
#
loop_
_entity_poly.entity_id
_entity_poly.type
_entity_poly.pdbx_seq_one_letter_code
_entity_poly.pdbx_strand_id
1 'polypeptide(L)'
;MPRFALALSVLALTIAAPLAQEATPAPAAAPTITVDPGAVVDAMPKQGQLLTGLYATQATIELCNITVVEPGVTAMAAHRRQLESDFHLEGESAIKAYETVKADVEKAGIDCAEGSADRQQTDAVIAVYSGT
;
A
#
# COMPACT_ATOMS: atom_id res chain seq x y z
N MET A 1 -48.67 24.37 -48.08
CA MET A 1 -48.99 23.15 -48.86
C MET A 1 -48.83 23.50 -50.35
N PRO A 2 -48.31 22.66 -51.26
CA PRO A 2 -47.78 21.28 -51.18
C PRO A 2 -46.34 21.18 -51.77
N ARG A 3 -45.73 19.98 -51.73
CA ARG A 3 -44.86 19.37 -52.78
C ARG A 3 -44.00 18.26 -52.18
N PHE A 4 -44.54 17.04 -52.15
CA PHE A 4 -43.76 15.82 -51.99
C PHE A 4 -43.84 15.04 -53.29
N ALA A 5 -42.77 15.10 -54.07
CA ALA A 5 -42.43 14.12 -55.10
C ALA A 5 -41.01 14.39 -55.57
N LEU A 6 -40.10 13.45 -55.31
CA LEU A 6 -38.94 13.05 -56.12
C LEU A 6 -38.20 11.99 -55.29
N ALA A 7 -38.39 10.71 -55.64
CA ALA A 7 -37.49 9.97 -56.52
C ALA A 7 -36.21 9.57 -55.75
N LEU A 8 -36.23 8.40 -55.13
CA LEU A 8 -35.77 7.12 -55.68
C LEU A 8 -34.26 7.09 -55.95
N SER A 9 -33.63 6.11 -55.30
CA SER A 9 -32.40 5.41 -55.69
C SER A 9 -31.07 6.16 -55.60
N VAL A 10 -30.36 5.96 -54.49
CA VAL A 10 -28.93 5.62 -54.58
C VAL A 10 -28.77 4.17 -54.11
N LEU A 11 -28.53 3.37 -55.12
CA LEU A 11 -28.20 1.96 -55.09
C LEU A 11 -26.75 1.81 -54.62
N ALA A 12 -26.58 0.86 -53.71
CA ALA A 12 -25.42 0.00 -53.54
C ALA A 12 -24.12 0.51 -52.89
N LEU A 13 -23.64 -0.43 -52.06
CA LEU A 13 -22.24 -0.82 -51.90
C LEU A 13 -21.46 -0.14 -50.80
N THR A 14 -21.64 -0.61 -49.55
CA THR A 14 -20.51 -1.02 -48.72
C THR A 14 -20.93 -2.14 -47.77
N ILE A 15 -20.47 -3.33 -48.12
CA ILE A 15 -20.19 -4.51 -47.30
C ILE A 15 -20.09 -4.17 -45.81
N ALA A 16 -21.10 -4.55 -45.02
CA ALA A 16 -20.97 -4.64 -43.56
C ALA A 16 -20.95 -6.13 -43.21
N ALA A 17 -19.81 -6.57 -42.67
CA ALA A 17 -19.54 -7.91 -42.17
C ALA A 17 -20.65 -8.39 -41.21
N PRO A 18 -20.86 -9.72 -41.06
CA PRO A 18 -21.78 -10.22 -40.06
C PRO A 18 -21.32 -9.71 -38.70
N LEU A 19 -22.21 -9.02 -37.97
CA LEU A 19 -21.99 -8.71 -36.56
C LEU A 19 -21.96 -10.05 -35.82
N ALA A 20 -20.76 -10.57 -35.61
CA ALA A 20 -20.49 -11.52 -34.55
C ALA A 20 -20.86 -10.81 -33.24
N GLN A 21 -22.06 -11.09 -32.75
CA GLN A 21 -22.49 -10.72 -31.41
C GLN A 21 -21.77 -11.66 -30.45
N GLU A 22 -20.47 -11.41 -30.27
CA GLU A 22 -19.69 -12.10 -29.25
C GLU A 22 -20.24 -11.66 -27.90
N ALA A 23 -20.79 -12.62 -27.18
CA ALA A 23 -21.44 -12.44 -25.91
C ALA A 23 -20.55 -11.60 -24.98
N THR A 24 -21.06 -10.45 -24.55
CA THR A 24 -20.46 -9.69 -23.47
C THR A 24 -20.40 -10.62 -22.26
N PRO A 25 -19.23 -10.87 -21.64
CA PRO A 25 -19.17 -11.64 -20.42
C PRO A 25 -20.07 -10.95 -19.38
N ALA A 26 -20.96 -11.72 -18.75
CA ALA A 26 -21.78 -11.22 -17.66
C ALA A 26 -20.88 -10.51 -16.62
N PRO A 27 -21.27 -9.34 -16.10
CA PRO A 27 -20.49 -8.67 -15.07
C PRO A 27 -20.31 -9.65 -13.90
N ALA A 28 -19.05 -9.90 -13.52
CA ALA A 28 -18.73 -10.74 -12.39
C ALA A 28 -19.54 -10.25 -11.18
N ALA A 29 -20.27 -11.16 -10.53
CA ALA A 29 -21.04 -10.85 -9.35
C ALA A 29 -20.13 -10.15 -8.33
N ALA A 30 -20.49 -8.92 -7.95
CA ALA A 30 -19.76 -8.18 -6.94
C ALA A 30 -19.73 -9.03 -5.65
N PRO A 31 -18.56 -9.21 -5.01
CA PRO A 31 -18.48 -9.97 -3.77
C PRO A 31 -19.41 -9.31 -2.74
N THR A 32 -20.33 -10.09 -2.18
CA THR A 32 -21.20 -9.64 -1.11
C THR A 32 -20.37 -9.56 0.17
N ILE A 33 -19.86 -8.37 0.50
CA ILE A 33 -19.14 -8.12 1.76
C ILE A 33 -20.15 -8.22 2.90
N THR A 34 -20.09 -9.30 3.66
CA THR A 34 -20.90 -9.51 4.86
C THR A 34 -20.04 -9.17 6.07
N VAL A 35 -20.38 -8.09 6.78
CA VAL A 35 -19.69 -7.68 8.01
C VAL A 35 -20.39 -8.37 9.19
N ASP A 36 -19.70 -9.28 9.87
CA ASP A 36 -20.16 -9.86 11.14
C ASP A 36 -19.71 -8.98 12.31
N PRO A 37 -20.62 -8.30 13.01
CA PRO A 37 -20.28 -7.46 14.17
C PRO A 37 -19.78 -8.27 15.38
N GLY A 38 -20.02 -9.58 15.40
CA GLY A 38 -19.59 -10.49 16.46
C GLY A 38 -18.24 -11.17 16.19
N ALA A 39 -17.64 -10.94 15.02
CA ALA A 39 -16.33 -11.50 14.69
C ALA A 39 -15.27 -10.95 15.64
N VAL A 40 -14.57 -11.86 16.34
CA VAL A 40 -13.37 -11.49 17.10
C VAL A 40 -12.28 -11.16 16.09
N VAL A 41 -12.03 -9.87 15.88
CA VAL A 41 -10.88 -9.41 15.13
C VAL A 41 -9.67 -9.51 16.05
N ASP A 42 -8.67 -10.31 15.65
CA ASP A 42 -7.35 -10.33 16.29
C ASP A 42 -6.66 -8.99 16.02
N ALA A 43 -7.08 -7.96 16.76
CA ALA A 43 -6.47 -6.65 16.70
C ALA A 43 -5.15 -6.73 17.46
N MET A 44 -4.04 -6.64 16.71
CA MET A 44 -2.72 -6.56 17.31
C MET A 44 -2.69 -5.44 18.35
N PRO A 45 -2.18 -5.69 19.58
CA PRO A 45 -2.09 -4.67 20.61
C PRO A 45 -1.32 -3.45 20.09
N LYS A 46 -1.66 -2.25 20.59
CA LYS A 46 -1.08 -0.98 20.11
C LYS A 46 0.45 -1.00 20.08
N GLN A 47 1.09 -1.62 21.07
CA GLN A 47 2.55 -1.73 21.11
C GLN A 47 3.11 -2.58 19.96
N GLY A 48 2.37 -3.58 19.49
CA GLY A 48 2.78 -4.43 18.37
C GLY A 48 2.72 -3.64 17.06
N GLN A 49 1.68 -2.81 16.90
CA GLN A 49 1.60 -1.87 15.77
C GLN A 49 2.75 -0.84 15.80
N LEU A 50 3.13 -0.36 16.99
CA LEU A 50 4.29 0.54 17.15
C LEU A 50 5.60 -0.16 16.78
N LEU A 51 5.79 -1.42 17.17
CA LEU A 51 7.00 -2.18 16.82
C LEU A 51 7.09 -2.40 15.31
N THR A 52 6.00 -2.85 14.68
CA THR A 52 5.95 -3.00 13.21
C THR A 52 6.20 -1.66 12.51
N GLY A 53 5.61 -0.56 13.00
CA GLY A 53 5.86 0.77 12.46
C GLY A 53 7.31 1.20 12.61
N LEU A 54 7.93 0.96 13.76
CA LEU A 54 9.34 1.29 14.01
C LEU A 54 10.29 0.45 13.13
N TYR A 55 9.99 -0.84 12.94
CA TYR A 55 10.70 -1.68 11.97
C TYR A 55 10.54 -1.16 10.54
N ALA A 56 9.33 -0.73 10.15
CA ALA A 56 9.10 -0.18 8.82
C ALA A 56 9.87 1.13 8.60
N THR A 57 9.92 2.02 9.60
CA THR A 57 10.75 3.22 9.55
C THR A 57 12.23 2.86 9.44
N GLN A 58 12.71 1.90 10.23
CA GLN A 58 14.11 1.46 10.16
C GLN A 58 14.45 0.86 8.79
N ALA A 59 13.56 0.02 8.24
CA ALA A 59 13.71 -0.54 6.91
C ALA A 59 13.77 0.57 5.85
N THR A 60 12.91 1.59 5.96
CA THR A 60 12.91 2.75 5.06
C THR A 60 14.21 3.55 5.14
N ILE A 61 14.74 3.76 6.34
CA ILE A 61 16.05 4.39 6.56
C ILE A 61 17.16 3.60 5.85
N GLU A 62 17.17 2.28 5.98
CA GLU A 62 18.18 1.41 5.36
C GLU A 62 18.04 1.37 3.83
N LEU A 63 16.82 1.20 3.32
CA LEU A 63 16.55 1.09 1.88
C LEU A 63 16.78 2.41 1.15
N CYS A 64 16.40 3.54 1.76
CA CYS A 64 16.61 4.88 1.19
C CYS A 64 17.96 5.50 1.59
N ASN A 65 18.79 4.79 2.35
CA ASN A 65 20.10 5.25 2.82
C ASN A 65 20.06 6.62 3.53
N ILE A 66 19.07 6.80 4.40
CA ILE A 66 18.84 8.05 5.15
C ILE A 66 19.84 8.13 6.30
N THR A 67 20.53 9.26 6.42
CA THR A 67 21.43 9.48 7.55
C THR A 67 20.64 9.90 8.78
N VAL A 68 20.71 9.12 9.85
CA VAL A 68 20.19 9.48 11.17
C VAL A 68 21.37 9.81 12.08
N VAL A 69 21.28 10.92 12.80
CA VAL A 69 22.32 11.39 13.73
C VAL A 69 21.89 11.19 15.18
N GLU A 70 22.82 11.34 16.12
CA GLU A 70 22.50 11.34 17.55
C GLU A 70 21.68 12.58 17.94
N PRO A 71 20.71 12.45 18.87
CA PRO A 71 20.43 11.27 19.69
C PRO A 71 19.48 10.25 19.02
N GLY A 72 18.99 10.54 17.80
CA GLY A 72 17.95 9.77 17.13
C GLY A 72 18.30 8.29 16.94
N VAL A 73 19.53 7.97 16.53
CA VAL A 73 19.99 6.57 16.37
C VAL A 73 19.87 5.80 17.67
N THR A 74 20.42 6.34 18.75
CA THR A 74 20.41 5.67 20.06
C THR A 74 19.00 5.57 20.63
N ALA A 75 18.19 6.64 20.51
CA ALA A 75 16.82 6.67 21.01
C ALA A 75 15.90 5.68 20.27
N MET A 76 15.98 5.61 18.95
CA MET A 76 15.23 4.64 18.14
C MET A 76 15.62 3.20 18.50
N ALA A 77 16.93 2.92 18.60
CA ALA A 77 17.41 1.59 18.95
C ALA A 77 17.02 1.17 20.37
N ALA A 78 16.98 2.10 21.33
CA ALA A 78 16.52 1.84 22.69
C ALA A 78 15.03 1.52 22.73
N HIS A 79 14.19 2.31 22.05
CA HIS A 79 12.74 2.08 22.02
C HIS A 79 12.38 0.78 21.31
N ARG A 80 13.09 0.46 20.20
CA ARG A 80 12.93 -0.83 19.52
C ARG A 80 13.19 -2.00 20.45
N ARG A 81 14.30 -1.98 21.18
CA ARG A 81 14.64 -3.05 22.16
C ARG A 81 13.61 -3.16 23.27
N GLN A 82 13.06 -2.04 23.74
CA GLN A 82 12.00 -2.06 24.75
C GLN A 82 10.75 -2.77 24.21
N LEU A 83 10.28 -2.39 23.02
CA LEU A 83 9.12 -3.01 22.40
C LEU A 83 9.38 -4.50 22.09
N GLU A 84 10.55 -4.85 21.56
CA GLU A 84 10.98 -6.23 21.35
C GLU A 84 10.88 -7.06 22.64
N SER A 85 11.36 -6.52 23.76
CA SER A 85 11.27 -7.17 25.07
C SER A 85 9.83 -7.32 25.56
N ASP A 86 8.96 -6.32 25.33
CA ASP A 86 7.54 -6.38 25.72
C ASP A 86 6.78 -7.50 24.97
N PHE A 87 7.26 -7.88 23.78
CA PHE A 87 6.71 -8.96 22.96
C PHE A 87 7.46 -10.29 23.07
N HIS A 88 8.48 -10.38 23.91
CA HIS A 88 9.37 -11.57 23.99
C HIS A 88 9.98 -11.94 22.63
N LEU A 89 10.33 -10.91 21.85
CA LEU A 89 11.05 -11.02 20.59
C LEU A 89 12.52 -10.70 20.86
N GLU A 90 13.30 -11.69 21.32
CA GLU A 90 14.75 -11.51 21.52
C GLU A 90 15.61 -12.38 20.58
N GLY A 91 16.79 -11.85 20.23
CA GLY A 91 17.77 -12.59 19.44
C GLY A 91 17.28 -12.88 18.02
N GLU A 92 17.26 -14.16 17.63
CA GLU A 92 16.96 -14.57 16.26
C GLU A 92 15.51 -14.28 15.84
N SER A 93 14.56 -14.29 16.79
CA SER A 93 13.15 -14.00 16.49
C SER A 93 12.95 -12.53 16.11
N ALA A 94 13.58 -11.60 16.82
CA ALA A 94 13.58 -10.17 16.50
C ALA A 94 14.17 -9.91 15.11
N ILE A 95 15.30 -10.55 14.80
CA ILE A 95 15.95 -10.44 13.49
C ILE A 95 15.00 -10.91 12.38
N LYS A 96 14.38 -12.08 12.52
CA LYS A 96 13.41 -12.58 11.53
C LYS A 96 12.18 -11.69 11.38
N ALA A 97 11.68 -11.15 12.49
CA ALA A 97 10.55 -10.23 12.47
C ALA A 97 10.90 -8.95 11.71
N TYR A 98 12.08 -8.37 11.99
CA TYR A 98 12.57 -7.20 11.26
C TYR A 98 12.76 -7.48 9.77
N GLU A 99 13.42 -8.57 9.39
CA GLU A 99 13.65 -8.95 7.99
C GLU A 99 12.34 -9.17 7.23
N THR A 100 11.31 -9.72 7.89
CA THR A 100 9.97 -9.87 7.31
C THR A 100 9.36 -8.50 6.99
N VAL A 101 9.38 -7.58 7.96
CA VAL A 101 8.85 -6.22 7.75
C VAL A 101 9.65 -5.47 6.69
N LYS A 102 10.98 -5.63 6.66
CA LYS A 102 11.84 -5.01 5.66
C LYS A 102 11.50 -5.51 4.25
N ALA A 103 11.30 -6.81 4.07
CA ALA A 103 10.87 -7.37 2.80
C ALA A 103 9.49 -6.85 2.37
N ASP A 104 8.56 -6.67 3.32
CA ASP A 104 7.26 -6.07 3.04
C ASP A 104 7.36 -4.60 2.61
N VAL A 105 8.24 -3.82 3.25
CA VAL A 105 8.52 -2.42 2.88
C VAL A 105 9.16 -2.34 1.49
N GLU A 106 10.14 -3.19 1.19
CA GLU A 106 10.76 -3.26 -0.13
C GLU A 106 9.73 -3.60 -1.21
N LYS A 107 8.87 -4.58 -0.94
CA LYS A 107 7.78 -4.99 -1.83
C LYS A 107 6.72 -3.92 -2.03
N ALA A 108 6.45 -3.11 -1.00
CA ALA A 108 5.51 -2.00 -1.08
C ALA A 108 5.97 -0.90 -2.04
N GLY A 109 7.27 -0.86 -2.37
CA GLY A 109 7.82 0.05 -3.36
C GLY A 109 7.89 1.49 -2.85
N ILE A 110 8.50 1.68 -1.68
CA ILE A 110 8.70 3.01 -1.06
C ILE A 110 9.36 4.00 -2.01
N ASP A 111 8.90 5.25 -1.96
CA ASP A 111 9.49 6.35 -2.72
C ASP A 111 10.60 7.02 -1.91
N CYS A 112 11.85 6.74 -2.27
CA CYS A 112 13.02 7.34 -1.64
C CYS A 112 13.36 8.75 -2.14
N ALA A 113 12.57 9.34 -3.05
CA ALA A 113 12.83 10.68 -3.55
C ALA A 113 12.72 11.73 -2.42
N GLU A 114 13.58 12.75 -2.47
CA GLU A 114 13.46 13.88 -1.54
C GLU A 114 12.11 14.57 -1.70
N GLY A 115 11.41 14.76 -0.58
CA GLY A 115 10.08 15.35 -0.56
C GLY A 115 8.95 14.37 -0.90
N SER A 116 9.22 13.09 -1.10
CA SER A 116 8.15 12.08 -1.14
C SER A 116 7.41 11.99 0.20
N ALA A 117 6.21 11.42 0.19
CA ALA A 117 5.47 11.18 1.42
C ALA A 117 6.22 10.22 2.36
N ASP A 118 6.83 9.16 1.82
CA ASP A 118 7.54 8.14 2.59
C ASP A 118 8.80 8.73 3.26
N ARG A 119 9.53 9.60 2.54
CA ARG A 119 10.68 10.32 3.10
C ARG A 119 10.25 11.30 4.18
N GLN A 120 9.21 12.10 3.93
CA GLN A 120 8.69 13.06 4.93
C GLN A 120 8.18 12.37 6.19
N GLN A 121 7.49 11.23 6.07
CA GLN A 121 7.02 10.47 7.22
C GLN A 121 8.18 9.88 8.02
N THR A 122 9.18 9.32 7.33
CA THR A 122 10.41 8.80 7.97
C THR A 122 11.15 9.90 8.71
N ASP A 123 11.31 11.07 8.09
CA ASP A 123 11.94 12.25 8.71
C ASP A 123 11.17 12.72 9.94
N ALA A 124 9.83 12.73 9.89
CA ALA A 124 9.00 13.10 11.03
C ALA A 124 9.21 12.14 12.22
N VAL A 125 9.34 10.84 11.95
CA VAL A 125 9.65 9.86 13.00
C VAL A 125 11.05 10.10 13.55
N ILE A 126 12.06 10.29 12.69
CA ILE A 126 13.43 10.61 13.12
C ILE A 126 13.46 11.87 14.00
N ALA A 127 12.69 12.90 13.63
CA ALA A 127 12.59 14.16 14.37
C ALA A 127 12.04 13.95 15.79
N VAL A 128 11.01 13.11 15.95
CA VAL A 128 10.47 12.72 17.28
C VAL A 128 11.56 12.10 18.17
N TYR A 129 12.39 11.20 17.62
CA TYR A 129 13.47 10.57 18.39
C TYR A 129 14.70 11.47 18.59
N SER A 130 14.89 12.44 17.70
CA SER A 130 15.98 13.41 17.77
C SER A 130 15.65 14.59 18.70
N GLY A 131 14.37 14.77 19.04
CA GLY A 131 13.88 15.87 19.87
C GLY A 131 13.75 17.20 19.14
N THR A 132 13.51 17.17 17.83
CA THR A 132 13.46 18.33 16.93
C THR A 132 12.10 18.50 16.27
#